data_AF-A0A4Y1ZTR0-F1
#
_entry.id   AF-A0A4Y1ZTR0-F1
#
_cell.length_a   1.000
_cell.length_b   1.000
_cell.length_c   1.000
_cell.angle_alpha   90.00
_cell.angle_beta   90.00
_cell.angle_gamma   90.00
#
_symmetry.space_group_name_H-M   'P 1'
#
loop_
_entity.id
_entity.type
_entity.pdbx_description
1 polymer ?
#
loop_
_entity_poly.entity_id
_entity_poly.type
_entity_poly.pdbx_seq_one_letter_code
_entity_poly.pdbx_strand_id
1 'polypeptide(L)'
;MKFRDATKTNHVFLFRTGTTWIEELVSLIYNDGEPSKVKKKMLKHRVRHLEFDRTIDHLQRLRQVKSPRLLATHLPLPLIPKSLRQGKCKIIYVARNPKDNAVSYYHFHRMTVLLGNYRGTWSDFLYLYMRGY
;
A
#
# COMPACT_ATOMS: atom_id res chain seq x y z
N MET A 1 -15.51 -12.23 -1.50
CA MET A 1 -14.73 -12.13 -0.24
C MET A 1 -15.41 -11.11 0.68
N LYS A 2 -15.89 -11.52 1.85
CA LYS A 2 -16.55 -10.62 2.83
C LYS A 2 -15.58 -10.34 3.99
N PHE A 3 -15.23 -9.07 4.21
CA PHE A 3 -14.53 -8.65 5.44
C PHE A 3 -15.57 -8.46 6.55
N ARG A 4 -15.25 -8.86 7.79
CA ARG A 4 -16.13 -8.69 8.97
C ARG A 4 -16.44 -7.22 9.24
N ASP A 5 -17.61 -7.00 9.84
CA ASP A 5 -18.32 -5.74 10.06
C ASP A 5 -17.42 -4.51 10.25
N ALA A 6 -17.62 -3.54 9.37
CA ALA A 6 -16.82 -2.34 9.21
C ALA A 6 -17.38 -1.21 10.07
N THR A 7 -17.22 -1.29 11.39
CA THR A 7 -17.65 -0.19 12.27
C THR A 7 -16.59 0.90 12.42
N LYS A 8 -15.29 0.60 12.23
CA LYS A 8 -14.20 1.59 12.18
C LYS A 8 -13.03 1.03 11.36
N THR A 9 -13.06 1.17 10.03
CA THR A 9 -11.98 0.66 9.18
C THR A 9 -11.60 1.73 8.16
N ASN A 10 -10.36 2.19 8.16
CA ASN A 10 -9.85 3.20 7.22
C ASN A 10 -8.80 2.51 6.34
N HIS A 11 -8.94 2.61 5.03
CA HIS A 11 -8.06 1.99 4.05
C HIS A 11 -7.41 3.07 3.20
N VAL A 12 -6.09 2.96 2.99
CA VAL A 12 -5.30 3.90 2.21
C VAL A 12 -4.97 3.23 0.87
N PHE A 13 -5.26 3.88 -0.25
CA PHE A 13 -5.06 3.37 -1.61
C PHE A 13 -3.95 4.17 -2.26
N LEU A 14 -2.90 3.49 -2.73
CA LEU A 14 -1.68 4.18 -3.12
C LEU A 14 -1.04 3.49 -4.32
N PHE A 15 -0.96 4.19 -5.45
CA PHE A 15 -0.11 3.75 -6.56
C PHE A 15 1.29 4.31 -6.39
N ARG A 16 2.13 3.77 -5.49
CA ARG A 16 3.60 4.02 -5.47
C ARG A 16 4.06 5.48 -5.62
N THR A 17 3.32 6.39 -5.03
CA THR A 17 3.47 7.85 -5.14
C THR A 17 3.67 8.50 -3.77
N GLY A 18 4.46 7.85 -2.91
CA GLY A 18 4.63 8.28 -1.50
C GLY A 18 3.84 7.44 -0.51
N THR A 19 3.68 6.14 -0.80
CA THR A 19 2.95 5.17 0.02
C THR A 19 3.42 5.20 1.47
N THR A 20 4.73 5.05 1.68
CA THR A 20 5.38 5.04 2.99
C THR A 20 5.06 6.29 3.81
N TRP A 21 5.08 7.47 3.19
CA TRP A 21 4.89 8.74 3.89
C TRP A 21 3.45 8.87 4.40
N ILE A 22 2.47 8.50 3.58
CA ILE A 22 1.06 8.56 3.95
C ILE A 22 0.71 7.47 4.96
N GLU A 23 1.27 6.27 4.83
CA GLU A 23 1.12 5.21 5.83
C GLU A 23 1.63 5.64 7.21
N GLU A 24 2.75 6.36 7.26
CA GLU A 24 3.26 6.94 8.51
C GLU A 24 2.37 8.06 9.04
N LEU A 25 1.97 8.99 8.18
CA LEU A 25 1.10 10.10 8.57
C LEU A 25 -0.24 9.59 9.14
N VAL A 26 -0.87 8.65 8.44
CA VAL A 26 -2.13 8.04 8.89
C VAL A 26 -1.91 7.23 10.17
N SER A 27 -0.77 6.56 10.33
CA SER A 27 -0.42 5.89 11.58
C SER A 27 -0.32 6.89 12.75
N LEU A 28 0.26 8.07 12.54
CA LEU A 28 0.34 9.12 13.57
C LEU A 28 -1.04 9.65 13.93
N ILE A 29 -1.86 9.98 12.93
CA ILE A 29 -3.26 10.41 13.16
C ILE A 29 -4.02 9.35 13.97
N TYR A 30 -3.75 8.06 13.71
CA TYR A 30 -4.39 6.95 14.42
C TYR A 30 -3.97 6.81 15.90
N ASN A 31 -2.79 7.32 16.24
CA ASN A 31 -2.22 7.24 17.58
C ASN A 31 -2.19 8.63 18.25
N ASP A 32 -3.18 9.48 17.95
CA ASP A 32 -3.34 10.82 18.53
C ASP A 32 -2.11 11.74 18.34
N GLY A 33 -1.36 11.52 17.25
CA GLY A 33 -0.14 12.25 16.94
C GLY A 33 1.08 11.80 17.73
N GLU A 34 1.02 10.74 18.53
CA GLU A 34 2.14 10.30 19.37
C GLU A 34 3.18 9.45 18.62
N PRO A 35 4.41 9.96 18.39
CA PRO A 35 5.41 9.23 17.63
C PRO A 35 5.98 8.02 18.38
N SER A 36 5.95 8.06 19.72
CA SER A 36 6.45 6.98 20.59
C SER A 36 5.65 5.69 20.42
N LYS A 37 4.33 5.78 20.21
CA LYS A 37 3.45 4.62 19.94
C LYS A 37 3.71 4.05 18.54
N VAL A 38 3.91 4.93 17.55
CA VAL A 38 4.14 4.58 16.15
C VAL A 38 5.48 3.86 15.96
N LYS A 39 6.56 4.34 16.58
CA LYS A 39 7.91 3.78 16.43
C LYS A 39 8.09 2.39 17.05
N LYS A 40 7.18 1.93 17.92
CA LYS A 40 7.23 0.59 18.55
C LYS A 40 7.15 -0.57 17.56
N LYS A 41 6.54 -0.35 16.38
CA LYS A 41 6.36 -1.38 15.36
C LYS A 41 6.81 -0.86 14.01
N MET A 42 7.52 -1.70 13.27
CA MET A 42 7.89 -1.37 11.89
C MET A 42 6.63 -1.18 11.02
N LEU A 43 6.72 -0.30 10.02
CA LEU A 43 5.59 0.10 9.16
C LEU A 43 4.85 -1.10 8.55
N LYS A 44 5.57 -2.12 8.05
CA LYS A 44 5.00 -3.35 7.47
C LYS A 44 4.11 -4.17 8.42
N HIS A 45 4.25 -3.94 9.74
CA HIS A 45 3.46 -4.59 10.77
C HIS A 45 2.30 -3.71 11.25
N ARG A 46 2.37 -2.40 11.01
CA ARG A 46 1.31 -1.43 11.32
C ARG A 46 0.28 -1.33 10.20
N VAL A 47 0.76 -1.16 8.96
CA VAL A 47 -0.06 -1.11 7.76
C VAL A 47 0.16 -2.40 6.98
N ARG A 48 -0.93 -3.13 6.72
CA ARG A 48 -0.88 -4.38 5.96
C ARG A 48 -1.31 -4.14 4.53
N HIS A 49 -0.49 -4.55 3.58
CA HIS A 49 -0.79 -4.47 2.16
C HIS A 49 -1.68 -5.66 1.77
N LEU A 50 -2.66 -5.46 0.88
CA LEU A 50 -3.57 -6.54 0.44
C LEU A 50 -2.89 -7.54 -0.50
N GLU A 51 -1.90 -7.09 -1.25
CA GLU A 51 -1.25 -7.84 -2.33
C GLU A 51 0.20 -8.27 -2.00
N PHE A 52 0.78 -7.77 -0.90
CA PHE A 52 2.18 -8.02 -0.55
C PHE A 52 2.35 -8.79 0.75
N ASP A 53 2.41 -10.12 0.64
CA ASP A 53 2.94 -11.05 1.65
C ASP A 53 3.26 -12.39 0.99
N ARG A 54 4.39 -13.00 1.35
CA ARG A 54 4.85 -14.26 0.74
C ARG A 54 4.28 -15.50 1.42
N THR A 55 3.38 -15.32 2.38
CA THR A 55 2.80 -16.43 3.14
C THR A 55 1.50 -16.92 2.50
N ILE A 56 1.35 -18.24 2.41
CA ILE A 56 0.17 -18.93 1.85
C ILE A 56 -1.12 -18.46 2.57
N ASP A 57 -1.03 -18.09 3.85
CA ASP A 57 -2.16 -17.68 4.69
C ASP A 57 -2.37 -16.17 4.79
N HIS A 58 -1.76 -15.37 3.90
CA HIS A 58 -1.80 -13.91 3.99
C HIS A 58 -3.23 -13.36 4.20
N LEU A 59 -4.16 -13.80 3.37
CA LEU A 59 -5.56 -13.35 3.43
C LEU A 59 -6.24 -13.76 4.75
N GLN A 60 -5.88 -14.90 5.33
CA GLN A 60 -6.42 -15.35 6.61
C GLN A 60 -5.88 -14.49 7.76
N ARG A 61 -4.59 -14.13 7.72
CA ARG A 61 -3.98 -13.21 8.69
C ARG A 61 -4.60 -11.81 8.62
N LEU A 62 -4.87 -11.30 7.42
CA LEU A 62 -5.57 -10.02 7.24
C LEU A 62 -6.96 -10.01 7.88
N ARG A 63 -7.66 -11.15 7.88
CA ARG A 63 -8.98 -11.28 8.54
C ARG A 63 -8.88 -11.33 10.06
N GLN A 64 -7.75 -11.75 10.62
CA GLN A 64 -7.51 -11.82 12.06
C GLN A 64 -7.09 -10.48 12.67
N VAL A 65 -6.71 -9.50 11.84
CA VAL A 65 -6.36 -8.17 12.34
C VAL A 65 -7.57 -7.53 13.02
N LYS A 66 -7.45 -7.22 14.31
CA LYS A 66 -8.51 -6.57 15.08
C LYS A 66 -8.75 -5.15 14.57
N SER A 67 -10.00 -4.71 14.62
CA SER A 67 -10.32 -3.29 14.43
C SER A 67 -9.70 -2.49 15.58
N PRO A 68 -9.20 -1.29 15.29
CA PRO A 68 -9.19 -0.61 13.99
C PRO A 68 -8.03 -1.03 13.07
N ARG A 69 -8.31 -1.17 11.76
CA ARG A 69 -7.34 -1.67 10.77
C ARG A 69 -6.90 -0.56 9.82
N LEU A 70 -5.59 -0.46 9.62
CA LEU A 70 -4.98 0.27 8.51
C LEU A 70 -4.54 -0.75 7.46
N LEU A 71 -5.18 -0.71 6.30
CA LEU A 71 -4.77 -1.52 5.15
C LEU A 71 -4.32 -0.59 4.03
N ALA A 72 -3.34 -1.05 3.26
CA ALA A 72 -2.90 -0.40 2.04
C ALA A 72 -3.02 -1.33 0.83
N THR A 73 -3.12 -0.76 -0.36
CA THR A 73 -3.10 -1.54 -1.59
C THR A 73 -2.72 -0.69 -2.80
N HIS A 74 -2.00 -1.33 -3.73
CA HIS A 74 -1.69 -0.84 -5.07
C HIS A 74 -2.66 -1.37 -6.14
N LEU A 75 -3.71 -2.13 -5.74
CA LEU A 75 -4.67 -2.67 -6.69
C LEU A 75 -5.53 -1.55 -7.31
N PRO A 76 -5.82 -1.63 -8.62
CA PRO A 76 -6.85 -0.80 -9.25
C PRO A 76 -8.20 -0.92 -8.55
N LEU A 77 -8.97 0.19 -8.53
CA LEU A 77 -10.29 0.26 -7.87
C LEU A 77 -11.24 -0.92 -8.20
N PRO A 78 -11.32 -1.42 -9.45
CA PRO A 78 -12.17 -2.57 -9.77
C PRO A 78 -11.78 -3.87 -9.05
N LEU A 79 -10.48 -4.09 -8.82
CA LEU A 79 -9.95 -5.31 -8.19
C LEU A 79 -10.09 -5.30 -6.66
N ILE A 80 -10.42 -4.14 -6.09
CA ILE A 80 -10.65 -4.03 -4.65
C ILE A 80 -12.00 -4.68 -4.29
N PRO A 81 -12.03 -5.52 -3.24
CA PRO A 81 -13.24 -6.20 -2.80
C PRO A 81 -14.41 -5.24 -2.61
N LYS A 82 -15.56 -5.55 -3.23
CA LYS A 82 -16.78 -4.71 -3.18
C LYS A 82 -17.19 -4.34 -1.75
N SER A 83 -17.00 -5.25 -0.79
CA SER A 83 -17.27 -5.00 0.63
C SER A 83 -16.44 -3.85 1.23
N LEU A 84 -15.23 -3.61 0.71
CA LEU A 84 -14.40 -2.48 1.14
C LEU A 84 -14.80 -1.19 0.45
N ARG A 85 -15.25 -1.27 -0.81
CA ARG A 85 -15.71 -0.12 -1.60
C ARG A 85 -17.08 0.41 -1.16
N GLN A 86 -17.98 -0.49 -0.77
CA GLN A 86 -19.38 -0.19 -0.42
C GLN A 86 -19.61 -0.13 1.10
N GLY A 87 -18.60 -0.49 1.90
CA GLY A 87 -18.69 -0.43 3.37
C GLY A 87 -18.45 0.97 3.92
N LYS A 88 -18.48 1.11 5.26
CA LYS A 88 -18.20 2.37 5.98
C LYS A 88 -16.69 2.72 6.03
N CYS A 89 -15.94 2.38 4.99
CA CYS A 89 -14.51 2.59 4.95
C CYS A 89 -14.16 3.99 4.44
N LYS A 90 -13.20 4.66 5.08
CA LYS A 90 -12.57 5.85 4.50
C LYS A 90 -11.45 5.43 3.56
N ILE A 91 -11.43 6.01 2.36
CA ILE A 91 -10.48 5.73 1.27
C ILE A 91 -9.63 6.97 1.06
N ILE A 92 -8.31 6.85 1.20
CA ILE A 92 -7.36 7.93 0.87
C ILE A 92 -6.63 7.53 -0.40
N TYR A 93 -6.78 8.28 -1.49
CA TYR A 93 -6.07 8.03 -2.74
C TYR A 93 -4.97 9.08 -2.94
N VAL A 94 -3.79 8.66 -3.37
CA VAL A 94 -2.65 9.55 -3.60
C VAL A 94 -2.12 9.38 -5.01
N ALA A 95 -2.07 10.48 -5.74
CA ALA A 95 -1.50 10.59 -7.07
C ALA A 95 -0.25 11.46 -7.03
N ARG A 96 0.66 11.21 -7.97
CA ARG A 96 1.84 12.04 -8.26
C ARG A 96 1.89 12.23 -9.76
N ASN A 97 2.62 13.24 -10.20
CA ASN A 97 3.01 13.38 -11.59
C ASN A 97 3.61 12.05 -12.10
N PRO A 98 3.09 11.48 -13.21
CA PRO A 98 3.54 10.20 -13.74
C PRO A 98 5.00 10.23 -14.19
N LYS A 99 5.54 11.40 -14.61
CA LYS A 99 6.95 11.54 -14.97
C LYS A 99 7.87 11.30 -13.77
N ASP A 100 7.53 11.90 -12.63
CA ASP A 100 8.29 11.72 -11.39
C ASP A 100 8.10 10.31 -10.83
N ASN A 101 6.91 9.72 -11.01
CA ASN A 101 6.64 8.35 -10.62
C ASN A 101 7.51 7.37 -11.39
N ALA A 102 7.65 7.54 -12.71
CA ALA A 102 8.50 6.70 -13.56
C ALA A 102 9.96 6.70 -13.07
N VAL A 103 10.53 7.88 -12.80
CA VAL A 103 11.91 8.01 -12.29
C VAL A 103 12.06 7.32 -10.94
N SER A 104 11.16 7.60 -10.00
CA SER A 104 11.17 6.97 -8.68
C SER A 104 11.04 5.45 -8.78
N TYR A 105 10.23 4.96 -9.71
CA TYR A 105 9.96 3.54 -9.87
C TYR A 105 11.14 2.79 -10.50
N TYR A 106 11.84 3.42 -11.45
CA TYR A 106 13.09 2.90 -12.00
C TYR A 106 14.12 2.66 -10.90
N HIS A 107 14.40 3.67 -10.07
CA HIS A 107 15.35 3.51 -8.97
C HIS A 107 14.88 2.45 -7.95
N PHE A 108 13.58 2.42 -7.63
CA PHE A 108 13.03 1.40 -6.74
C PHE A 108 13.28 -0.03 -7.25
N HIS A 109 13.04 -0.28 -8.54
CA HIS A 109 13.32 -1.58 -9.18
C HIS A 109 14.78 -2.00 -9.13
N ARG A 110 15.71 -1.03 -9.17
CA ARG A 110 17.15 -1.27 -9.06
C ARG A 110 17.63 -1.47 -7.62
N MET A 111 16.83 -1.07 -6.63
CA MET A 111 17.18 -1.23 -5.21
C MET A 111 16.57 -2.49 -4.59
N THR A 112 15.40 -2.92 -5.07
CA THR A 112 14.65 -4.01 -4.43
C THR A 112 14.84 -5.35 -5.13
N VAL A 113 15.33 -6.33 -4.38
CA VAL A 113 15.36 -7.75 -4.83
C VAL A 113 13.96 -8.31 -5.07
N LEU A 114 12.93 -7.70 -4.47
CA LEU A 114 11.55 -8.14 -4.56
C LEU A 114 10.98 -7.98 -6.00
N LEU A 115 11.57 -7.07 -6.78
CA LEU A 115 11.20 -6.83 -8.18
C LEU A 115 12.33 -7.22 -9.14
N GLY A 116 13.14 -8.21 -8.75
CA GLY A 116 14.17 -8.78 -9.62
C GLY A 116 15.46 -7.95 -9.76
N ASN A 117 15.63 -6.88 -8.96
CA ASN A 117 16.84 -6.04 -8.97
C ASN A 117 17.25 -5.61 -10.39
N TYR A 118 16.40 -4.80 -11.02
CA TYR A 118 16.53 -4.41 -12.41
C TYR A 118 17.92 -3.85 -12.74
N ARG A 119 18.50 -4.28 -13.87
CA ARG A 119 19.84 -3.84 -14.31
C ARG A 119 19.85 -3.18 -15.69
N GLY A 120 18.69 -3.03 -16.32
CA GLY A 120 18.57 -2.38 -17.63
C GLY A 120 18.72 -0.86 -17.57
N THR A 121 18.67 -0.22 -18.74
CA THR A 121 18.82 1.22 -18.86
C THR A 121 17.54 1.98 -18.49
N TRP A 122 17.65 3.29 -18.28
CA TRP A 122 16.48 4.16 -18.09
C TRP A 122 15.54 4.15 -19.31
N SER A 123 16.09 4.16 -20.52
CA SER A 123 15.30 4.20 -21.75
C SER A 123 14.43 2.94 -21.91
N ASP A 124 15.01 1.77 -21.66
CA ASP A 124 14.27 0.50 -21.71
C ASP A 124 13.18 0.45 -20.64
N PHE A 125 13.52 0.90 -19.43
CA PHE A 125 12.56 0.99 -18.34
C PHE A 125 11.40 1.92 -18.66
N LEU A 126 11.68 3.12 -19.17
CA LEU A 126 10.65 4.11 -19.51
C LEU A 126 9.74 3.59 -20.62
N TYR A 127 10.30 2.91 -21.61
CA TYR A 127 9.52 2.25 -22.67
C TYR A 127 8.57 1.18 -22.12
N LEU A 128 9.05 0.34 -21.21
CA LEU A 128 8.21 -0.67 -20.53
C LEU A 128 7.13 -0.01 -19.67
N TYR A 129 7.49 1.01 -18.88
CA TYR A 129 6.57 1.76 -18.03
C TYR A 129 5.43 2.40 -18.82
N MET A 130 5.74 3.02 -19.97
CA MET A 130 4.72 3.63 -20.85
C MET A 130 3.77 2.59 -21.47
N ARG A 131 4.20 1.33 -21.59
CA ARG A 131 3.36 0.21 -22.04
C ARG A 131 2.58 -0.46 -20.90
N GLY A 132 2.75 0.00 -19.67
CA GLY A 132 2.07 -0.54 -18.49
C GLY A 132 2.67 -1.82 -17.93
N TYR A 133 3.94 -2.12 -18.25
CA TYR A 133 4.70 -3.22 -17.64
C TYR A 133 5.33 -2.82 -16.29
#